data_AF-A0A7J4RT66-F1
#
_entry.id   AF-A0A7J4RT66-F1
#
_cell.length_a   1.000
_cell.length_b   1.000
_cell.length_c   1.000
_cell.angle_alpha   90.00
_cell.angle_beta   90.00
_cell.angle_gamma   90.00
#
_symmetry.space_group_name_H-M   'P 1'
#
loop_
_entity.id
_entity.type
_entity.pdbx_description
1 polymer ?
#
loop_
_entity_poly.entity_id
_entity_poly.type
_entity_poly.pdbx_seq_one_letter_code
_entity_poly.pdbx_strand_id
1 'polypeptide(L)' 'MSKSESKGQKAQKDLDIVLSRLNALEVSTTDSVQKSIISVLRVLAETQIHSLNELEHIKKGMDLLMMQIFKVENKVNSSF' A
#
# COMPACT_ATOMS: atom_id res chain seq x y z
N MET A 1 -15.36 12.83 15.55
CA MET A 1 -14.03 12.17 15.54
C MET A 1 -13.52 12.18 14.11
N SER A 2 -12.48 12.96 13.82
CA SER A 2 -11.80 12.87 12.53
C SER A 2 -11.19 11.47 12.41
N LYS A 3 -11.47 10.77 11.31
CA LYS A 3 -10.79 9.52 10.97
C LYS A 3 -9.30 9.85 10.89
N SER A 4 -8.51 9.39 11.86
CA SER A 4 -7.05 9.39 11.74
C SER A 4 -6.70 8.53 10.52
N GLU A 5 -6.17 9.15 9.46
CA GLU A 5 -5.70 8.42 8.27
C GLU A 5 -4.71 7.34 8.71
N SER A 6 -4.88 6.12 8.18
CA SER A 6 -3.93 5.06 8.47
C SER A 6 -2.56 5.43 7.90
N LYS A 7 -1.47 4.97 8.51
CA LYS A 7 -0.11 5.19 7.97
C LYS A 7 0.02 4.71 6.52
N GLY A 8 -0.72 3.66 6.13
CA GLY A 8 -0.79 3.15 4.76
C GLY A 8 -1.48 4.11 3.79
N GLN A 9 -2.60 4.72 4.20
CA GLN A 9 -3.31 5.72 3.39
C GLN A 9 -2.45 6.97 3.15
N LYS A 10 -1.73 7.42 4.18
CA LYS A 10 -0.77 8.51 4.04
C LYS A 10 0.36 8.15 3.06
N ALA A 11 0.94 6.95 3.20
CA ALA A 11 2.00 6.49 2.30
C ALA A 11 1.54 6.37 0.84
N GLN A 12 0.32 5.87 0.61
CA GLN A 12 -0.27 5.79 -0.72
C GLN A 12 -0.45 7.20 -1.33
N LYS A 13 -0.98 8.15 -0.55
CA LYS A 13 -1.15 9.54 -0.98
C LYS A 13 0.19 10.21 -1.31
N ASP A 14 1.22 9.96 -0.51
CA ASP A 14 2.57 10.48 -0.75
C ASP A 14 3.13 9.89 -2.07
N LEU A 15 2.88 8.61 -2.35
CA LEU A 15 3.28 7.96 -3.62
C LEU A 15 2.50 8.50 -4.82
N ASP A 16 1.20 8.82 -4.69
CA ASP A 16 0.42 9.45 -5.75
C ASP A 16 0.97 10.84 -6.11
N ILE A 17 1.41 11.61 -5.09
CA ILE A 17 2.08 12.90 -5.30
C ILE A 17 3.41 12.69 -6.02
N VAL A 18 4.19 11.66 -5.65
CA VAL A 18 5.45 11.31 -6.32
C VAL A 18 5.20 10.95 -7.78
N LEU A 19 4.21 10.10 -8.08
CA LEU A 19 3.86 9.74 -9.46
C LEU A 19 3.47 10.97 -10.29
N SER A 20 2.64 11.85 -9.75
CA SER A 20 2.25 13.10 -10.42
C SER A 20 3.47 13.96 -10.76
N ARG A 21 4.42 14.09 -9.83
CA ARG A 21 5.68 14.82 -10.05
C ARG A 21 6.58 14.14 -11.07
N LEU A 22 6.71 12.82 -11.03
CA LEU A 22 7.49 12.05 -12.01
C LEU A 22 6.91 12.19 -13.42
N ASN A 23 5.58 12.20 -13.55
CA ASN A 23 4.90 12.43 -14.83
C ASN A 23 5.20 13.83 -15.38
N ALA A 24 5.10 14.87 -14.54
CA ALA A 24 5.46 16.22 -14.94
C ALA A 24 6.94 16.33 -15.35
N LEU A 25 7.82 15.67 -14.60
CA LEU A 25 9.25 15.69 -14.88
C LEU A 25 9.57 15.01 -16.22
N GLU A 26 8.99 13.84 -16.49
CA GLU A 26 9.20 13.12 -17.75
C GLU A 26 8.82 13.95 -18.99
N VAL A 27 7.73 14.71 -18.90
CA VAL A 27 7.26 15.60 -19.98
C VAL A 27 8.23 16.78 -20.18
N SER A 28 8.78 17.32 -19.09
CA SER A 28 9.68 18.48 -19.13
C SER A 28 11.13 18.14 -19.51
N THR A 29 11.56 16.90 -19.30
CA THR A 29 12.95 16.47 -19.54
C THR A 29 13.20 16.22 -21.02
N THR A 30 14.30 16.76 -21.54
CA THR A 30 14.76 16.51 -22.92
C THR A 30 15.90 15.48 -23.00
N ASP A 31 16.61 15.26 -21.89
CA ASP A 31 17.72 14.29 -21.81
C ASP A 31 17.23 12.83 -21.68
N SER A 32 17.81 11.95 -22.49
CA SER A 32 17.43 10.53 -22.57
C SER A 32 17.78 9.72 -21.32
N VAL A 33 18.90 10.05 -20.66
CA VAL A 33 19.32 9.36 -19.44
C VAL A 33 18.39 9.74 -18.30
N GLN A 34 18.10 11.03 -18.14
CA GLN A 34 17.11 11.50 -17.16
C GLN A 34 15.72 10.90 -17.41
N LYS A 35 15.24 10.81 -18.66
CA LYS A 35 13.97 10.13 -18.96
C LYS A 35 13.98 8.67 -18.52
N SER A 36 15.06 7.95 -18.77
CA SER A 36 15.20 6.55 -18.37
C SER A 36 15.16 6.39 -16.84
N ILE A 37 15.83 7.28 -16.10
CA ILE A 37 15.80 7.32 -14.63
C ILE A 37 14.37 7.60 -14.14
N ILE A 38 13.67 8.57 -14.73
CA ILE A 38 12.29 8.92 -14.35
C ILE A 38 11.35 7.74 -14.60
N SER A 39 11.52 7.02 -15.70
CA SER A 39 10.74 5.81 -16.00
C SER A 39 10.95 4.73 -14.94
N VAL A 40 12.20 4.49 -14.50
CA VAL A 40 12.49 3.53 -13.43
C VAL A 40 11.82 3.96 -12.12
N LEU A 41 11.93 5.25 -11.77
CA LEU A 41 11.30 5.79 -10.55
C LEU A 41 9.78 5.65 -10.59
N ARG A 42 9.14 5.83 -11.76
CA ARG A 42 7.69 5.63 -11.93
C ARG A 42 7.31 4.20 -11.61
N VAL A 43 7.97 3.24 -12.24
CA VAL A 43 7.69 1.80 -12.02
C VAL A 43 7.87 1.42 -10.55
N LEU A 44 8.90 1.96 -9.87
CA LEU A 44 9.10 1.73 -8.44
C LEU A 44 7.94 2.29 -7.60
N ALA A 45 7.48 3.51 -7.88
CA ALA A 45 6.37 4.12 -7.16
C ALA A 45 5.04 3.37 -7.39
N GLU A 46 4.74 2.98 -8.63
CA GLU A 46 3.58 2.14 -8.97
C GLU A 46 3.62 0.79 -8.24
N THR A 47 4.79 0.15 -8.24
CA THR A 47 5.01 -1.14 -7.55
C THR A 47 4.79 -1.01 -6.04
N GLN A 48 5.23 0.09 -5.43
CA GLN A 48 5.02 0.35 -4.01
C GLN A 48 3.53 0.59 -3.68
N ILE A 49 2.80 1.35 -4.51
CA ILE A 49 1.35 1.52 -4.33
C ILE A 49 0.63 0.17 -4.40
N HIS A 50 0.96 -0.64 -5.40
CA HIS A 50 0.37 -1.97 -5.54
C HIS A 50 0.69 -2.85 -4.31
N SER A 51 1.96 -2.85 -3.87
CA SER A 51 2.39 -3.61 -2.69
C SER A 51 1.65 -3.19 -1.41
N LEU A 52 1.42 -1.89 -1.21
CA LEU A 52 0.64 -1.38 -0.07
C LEU A 52 -0.80 -1.90 -0.08
N ASN A 53 -1.44 -1.92 -1.26
CA ASN A 53 -2.80 -2.45 -1.40
C ASN A 53 -2.82 -3.95 -1.07
N GLU A 54 -1.90 -4.74 -1.62
CA GLU A 54 -1.81 -6.17 -1.34
C GLU A 54 -1.55 -6.47 0.15
N LEU A 55 -0.71 -5.68 0.82
CA LEU A 55 -0.51 -5.79 2.26
C LEU A 55 -1.79 -5.51 3.07
N GLU A 56 -2.64 -4.59 2.61
CA GLU A 56 -3.96 -4.37 3.22
C GLU A 56 -4.87 -5.58 3.06
N HIS A 57 -4.87 -6.23 1.88
CA HIS A 57 -5.61 -7.47 1.66
C HIS A 57 -5.12 -8.60 2.57
N ILE A 58 -3.80 -8.76 2.70
CA ILE A 58 -3.20 -9.75 3.60
C ILE A 58 -3.62 -9.47 5.04
N LYS A 59 -3.55 -8.22 5.50
CA LYS A 59 -3.97 -7.84 6.84
C LYS A 59 -5.43 -8.25 7.11
N LYS A 60 -6.34 -7.95 6.18
CA LYS A 60 -7.76 -8.35 6.30
C LYS A 60 -7.90 -9.88 6.37
N GLY A 61 -7.15 -10.61 5.55
CA GLY A 61 -7.10 -12.08 5.61
C GLY A 61 -6.65 -12.59 6.98
N MET A 62 -5.59 -12.01 7.55
CA MET A 62 -5.11 -12.33 8.89
C MET A 62 -6.17 -12.04 9.97
N ASP A 63 -6.84 -10.90 9.91
CA ASP A 63 -7.92 -10.55 10.84
C ASP A 63 -9.05 -11.59 10.79
N LEU A 64 -9.44 -12.04 9.59
CA LEU A 64 -10.44 -13.11 9.41
C LEU A 64 -9.98 -14.44 10.02
N LEU A 65 -8.74 -14.84 9.75
CA LEU A 65 -8.16 -16.08 10.32
C LEU A 65 -8.12 -16.02 11.85
N MET A 66 -7.70 -14.88 12.41
CA MET A 66 -7.65 -14.68 13.86
C MET A 66 -9.04 -14.78 14.50
N MET A 67 -10.07 -14.24 13.86
CA MET A 67 -11.45 -14.42 14.33
C MET A 67 -11.88 -15.89 14.38
N GLN A 68 -11.43 -16.72 13.43
CA GLN A 68 -11.74 -18.15 13.46
C GLN A 68 -11.00 -18.86 14.59
N ILE A 69 -9.72 -18.51 14.83
CA ILE A 69 -8.94 -19.05 15.95
C ILE A 69 -9.65 -18.73 17.27
N PHE A 70 -10.02 -17.48 17.51
CA PHE A 70 -10.74 -17.09 18.73
C PHE A 70 -12.09 -17.81 18.89
N LYS A 71 -12.83 -18.07 17.79
CA LYS A 71 -14.07 -18.85 17.86
C LYS A 71 -13.81 -20.29 18.31
N VAL A 72 -12.75 -20.92 17.80
CA VAL A 72 -12.38 -22.29 18.19
C VAL A 72 -11.95 -22.33 19.65
N GLU A 73 -11.08 -21.41 20.09
CA GLU A 73 -10.65 -21.31 21.49
C GLU A 73 -11.82 -21.09 22.44
N ASN A 74 -12.73 -20.17 22.12
CA ASN A 74 -13.92 -19.91 22.94
C ASN A 74 -14.83 -21.13 23.02
N LYS A 75 -14.97 -21.90 21.94
CA LYS A 75 -15.77 -23.13 21.93
C LYS A 75 -15.15 -24.22 22.81
N VAL A 76 -13.82 -24.37 22.77
CA VAL A 76 -13.10 -25.30 23.64
C VAL A 76 -13.28 -24.89 25.11
N ASN A 77 -13.05 -23.62 25.43
CA ASN A 77 -13.10 -23.11 26.81
C ASN A 77 -14.52 -23.06 27.40
N SER A 78 -15.57 -23.07 26.57
CA SER A 78 -16.97 -23.12 27.02
C SER A 78 -17.56 -24.53 27.11
N SER A 79 -16.80 -25.55 26.67
CA SER A 79 -17.21 -26.96 26.75
C SER A 79 -16.60 -27.69 27.97
N PHE A 80 -15.87 -26.96 28.83
CA PHE A 80 -15.39 -27.38 30.15
C PHE A 80 -16.04 -26.50 31.23
#